data_AF-A0A7U3WTB4-F1
#
_entry.id   AF-A0A7U3WTB4-F1
#
_cell.length_a   1.000
_cell.length_b   1.000
_cell.length_c   1.000
_cell.angle_alpha   90.00
_cell.angle_beta   90.00
_cell.angle_gamma   90.00
#
_symmetry.space_group_name_H-M   'P 1'
#
loop_
_entity.id
_entity.type
_entity.pdbx_description
1 polymer ?
#
loop_
_entity_poly.entity_id
_entity_poly.type
_entity_poly.pdbx_seq_one_letter_code
_entity_poly.pdbx_strand_id
1 'polypeptide(L)'
;MTLTVDGEEVALSLPADADAAEAAAIASAVGAHVHDRQVAAAAAAAAEDEPDSVDAWTLAGRMKSIGRSRWPKDVRKGDEWKASARSFY
;
A
#
# COMPACT_ATOMS: atom_id res chain seq x y z
N MET A 1 -32.45 -4.29 -3.52
CA MET A 1 -31.76 -3.88 -4.76
C MET A 1 -30.51 -4.75 -4.91
N THR A 2 -30.18 -5.21 -6.10
CA THR A 2 -28.95 -5.99 -6.35
C THR A 2 -27.93 -5.14 -7.09
N LEU A 3 -26.66 -5.32 -6.74
CA LEU A 3 -25.51 -4.64 -7.34
C LEU A 3 -24.43 -5.67 -7.64
N THR A 4 -23.66 -5.46 -8.71
CA THR A 4 -22.49 -6.29 -9.01
C THR A 4 -21.23 -5.60 -8.48
N VAL A 5 -20.55 -6.22 -7.52
CA VAL A 5 -19.31 -5.71 -6.91
C VAL A 5 -18.22 -6.76 -7.12
N ASP A 6 -17.14 -6.40 -7.81
CA ASP A 6 -16.03 -7.30 -8.14
C ASP A 6 -16.47 -8.64 -8.80
N GLY A 7 -17.57 -8.61 -9.55
CA GLY A 7 -18.15 -9.78 -10.22
C GLY A 7 -19.13 -10.60 -9.36
N GLU A 8 -19.34 -10.24 -8.10
CA GLU A 8 -20.30 -10.87 -7.20
C GLU A 8 -21.61 -10.07 -7.14
N GLU A 9 -22.75 -10.76 -7.15
CA GLU A 9 -24.05 -10.13 -6.89
C GLU A 9 -24.26 -9.92 -5.38
N VAL A 10 -24.40 -8.66 -4.98
CA VAL A 10 -24.65 -8.26 -3.61
C VAL A 10 -26.05 -7.68 -3.49
N ALA A 11 -26.83 -8.19 -2.53
CA ALA A 11 -28.14 -7.65 -2.19
C ALA A 11 -28.03 -6.54 -1.15
N LEU A 12 -28.50 -5.35 -1.49
CA LEU A 12 -28.69 -4.23 -0.57
C LEU A 12 -30.17 -4.06 -0.22
N SER A 13 -30.43 -3.91 1.07
CA SER A 13 -31.73 -3.49 1.59
C SER A 13 -31.65 -2.05 2.06
N LEU A 14 -32.59 -1.23 1.61
CA LEU A 14 -32.81 0.10 2.17
C LEU A 14 -33.87 0.00 3.28
N PRO A 15 -33.88 0.94 4.26
CA PRO A 15 -34.98 1.08 5.19
C PRO A 15 -36.32 1.28 4.46
N ALA A 16 -37.40 0.73 5.01
CA ALA A 16 -38.71 0.77 4.37
C ALA A 16 -39.31 2.19 4.30
N ASP A 17 -38.86 3.05 5.20
CA ASP A 17 -39.28 4.43 5.42
C ASP A 17 -38.29 5.46 4.86
N ALA A 18 -37.20 5.01 4.23
CA ALA A 18 -36.23 5.92 3.63
C ALA A 18 -36.85 6.70 2.47
N ASP A 19 -36.77 8.03 2.55
CA ASP A 19 -37.14 8.88 1.43
C ASP A 19 -36.07 8.87 0.32
N ALA A 20 -36.34 9.55 -0.78
CA ALA A 20 -35.42 9.57 -1.92
C ALA A 20 -34.07 10.23 -1.59
N ALA A 21 -34.05 11.21 -0.69
CA ALA A 21 -32.82 11.89 -0.28
C ALA A 21 -31.98 11.00 0.64
N GLU A 22 -32.61 10.31 1.58
CA GLU A 22 -31.99 9.34 2.47
C GLU A 22 -31.44 8.14 1.70
N ALA A 23 -32.22 7.60 0.76
CA ALA A 23 -31.77 6.52 -0.12
C ALA A 23 -30.55 6.94 -0.96
N ALA A 24 -30.55 8.18 -1.48
CA ALA A 24 -29.43 8.73 -2.23
C ALA A 24 -28.19 8.93 -1.35
N ALA A 25 -28.36 9.36 -0.09
CA ALA A 25 -27.26 9.51 0.86
C ALA A 25 -26.62 8.16 1.19
N ILE A 26 -27.43 7.11 1.43
CA ILE A 26 -26.93 5.75 1.68
C ILE A 26 -26.18 5.23 0.45
N ALA A 27 -26.76 5.34 -0.74
CA ALA A 27 -26.12 4.90 -1.98
C ALA A 27 -24.78 5.61 -2.22
N SER A 28 -24.73 6.92 -1.95
CA SER A 28 -23.50 7.72 -2.09
C SER A 28 -22.43 7.31 -1.08
N ALA A 29 -22.79 7.08 0.18
CA ALA A 29 -21.86 6.64 1.22
C ALA A 29 -21.27 5.25 0.91
N VAL A 30 -22.10 4.30 0.47
CA VAL A 30 -21.66 2.97 0.06
C VAL A 30 -20.75 3.06 -1.18
N GLY A 31 -21.14 3.83 -2.19
CA GLY A 31 -20.35 4.02 -3.40
C GLY A 31 -18.98 4.65 -3.12
N ALA A 32 -18.93 5.68 -2.28
CA ALA A 32 -17.68 6.30 -1.84
C ALA A 32 -16.76 5.31 -1.11
N HIS A 33 -17.31 4.51 -0.18
CA HIS A 33 -16.53 3.50 0.53
C HIS A 33 -15.93 2.44 -0.41
N VAL A 34 -16.71 1.91 -1.36
CA VAL A 34 -16.22 0.92 -2.33
C VAL A 34 -15.14 1.54 -3.21
N HIS A 35 -15.33 2.77 -3.68
CA HIS A 35 -14.32 3.48 -4.48
C HIS A 35 -13.01 3.68 -3.70
N ASP A 36 -13.08 4.15 -2.45
CA ASP A 36 -11.90 4.36 -1.61
C ASP A 36 -11.12 3.06 -1.39
N ARG A 37 -11.83 1.93 -1.21
CA ARG A 37 -11.22 0.60 -1.09
C ARG A 37 -10.49 0.19 -2.38
N GLN A 38 -11.09 0.44 -3.55
CA GLN A 38 -10.46 0.15 -4.84
C GLN A 38 -9.21 1.02 -5.07
N VAL A 39 -9.27 2.31 -4.72
CA VAL A 39 -8.11 3.22 -4.81
C VAL A 39 -6.99 2.77 -3.88
N ALA A 40 -7.31 2.41 -2.63
CA ALA A 40 -6.34 1.91 -1.67
C ALA A 40 -5.70 0.59 -2.13
N ALA A 41 -6.47 -0.33 -2.71
CA ALA A 41 -5.96 -1.58 -3.27
C ALA A 41 -5.04 -1.34 -4.47
N ALA A 42 -5.42 -0.43 -5.38
CA ALA A 42 -4.57 -0.05 -6.52
C ALA A 42 -3.25 0.61 -6.06
N ALA A 43 -3.31 1.47 -5.05
CA ALA A 43 -2.11 2.07 -4.46
C ALA A 43 -1.20 1.03 -3.79
N ALA A 44 -1.77 0.05 -3.08
CA ALA A 44 -1.00 -1.04 -2.49
C ALA A 44 -0.33 -1.92 -3.55
N ALA A 45 -1.04 -2.27 -4.62
CA ALA A 45 -0.49 -3.04 -5.73
C ALA A 45 0.66 -2.29 -6.44
N ALA A 46 0.52 -0.96 -6.62
CA ALA A 46 1.60 -0.14 -7.17
C ALA A 46 2.83 -0.05 -6.24
N ALA A 47 2.64 -0.14 -4.92
CA ALA A 47 3.73 -0.15 -3.96
C ALA A 47 4.49 -1.48 -3.91
N GLU A 48 3.88 -2.60 -4.31
CA GLU A 48 4.57 -3.91 -4.40
C GLU A 48 5.63 -3.95 -5.51
N ASP A 49 5.54 -3.09 -6.52
CA ASP A 49 6.55 -2.96 -7.58
C ASP A 49 7.77 -2.12 -7.16
N GLU A 50 7.69 -1.37 -6.05
CA GLU A 50 8.84 -0.66 -5.50
C GLU A 50 9.73 -1.68 -4.75
N PRO A 51 11.02 -1.81 -5.10
CA PRO A 51 11.88 -2.78 -4.44
C PRO A 51 11.95 -2.48 -2.94
N ASP A 52 11.47 -3.41 -2.10
CA ASP A 52 11.52 -3.34 -0.64
C ASP A 52 12.97 -3.06 -0.22
N SER A 53 13.27 -1.80 0.06
CA SER A 53 14.62 -1.33 0.34
C SER A 53 14.82 -1.24 1.85
N VAL A 54 15.99 -1.65 2.33
CA VAL A 54 16.32 -1.50 3.74
C VAL A 54 16.68 -0.05 4.03
N ASP A 55 16.23 0.42 5.19
CA ASP A 55 16.63 1.72 5.70
C ASP A 55 18.16 1.77 5.83
N ALA A 56 18.76 2.86 5.34
CA ALA A 56 20.20 3.04 5.31
C ALA A 56 20.83 2.91 6.71
N TRP A 57 20.10 3.31 7.77
CA TRP A 57 20.55 3.20 9.16
C TRP A 57 20.75 1.76 9.64
N THR A 58 20.11 0.78 9.01
CA THR A 58 20.33 -0.65 9.30
C THR A 58 21.81 -1.04 9.15
N LEU A 59 22.57 -0.37 8.26
CA LEU A 59 23.99 -0.63 8.02
C LEU A 59 24.94 0.25 8.86
N ALA A 60 24.41 1.13 9.71
CA ALA A 60 25.16 2.17 10.42
C ALA A 60 26.32 1.63 11.27
N GLY A 61 26.04 0.60 12.09
CA GLY A 61 27.04 0.02 12.98
C GLY A 61 28.23 -0.57 12.22
N ARG A 62 27.97 -1.21 11.08
CA ARG A 62 29.01 -1.82 10.24
C ARG A 62 29.79 -0.76 9.45
N MET A 63 29.11 0.23 8.85
CA MET A 63 29.77 1.34 8.15
C MET A 63 30.72 2.12 9.07
N LYS A 64 30.30 2.34 10.33
CA LYS A 64 31.14 2.92 11.38
C LYS A 64 32.36 2.05 11.68
N SER A 65 32.23 0.73 11.72
CA SER A 65 33.35 -0.18 11.98
C SER A 65 34.42 -0.21 10.88
N ILE A 66 34.04 0.08 9.63
CA ILE A 66 34.96 0.12 8.46
C ILE A 66 35.39 1.55 8.08
N GLY A 67 34.99 2.56 8.86
CA GLY A 67 35.41 3.95 8.66
C GLY A 67 34.88 4.63 7.39
N ARG A 68 33.77 4.14 6.83
CA ARG A 68 33.19 4.68 5.58
C ARG A 68 32.04 5.63 5.88
N SER A 69 32.09 6.83 5.27
CA SER A 69 31.07 7.88 5.42
C SER A 69 30.03 7.89 4.30
N ARG A 70 30.23 7.12 3.20
CA ARG A 70 29.31 7.04 2.07
C ARG A 70 28.46 5.78 2.17
N TRP A 71 27.15 5.99 2.30
CA TRP A 71 26.18 4.94 2.55
C TRP A 71 25.56 4.46 1.23
N PRO A 72 25.41 3.14 1.02
CA PRO A 72 24.58 2.61 -0.03
C PRO A 72 23.14 3.13 0.14
N LYS A 73 22.56 3.64 -0.95
CA LYS A 73 21.14 3.98 -1.03
C LYS A 73 20.44 2.85 -1.79
N ASP A 74 19.14 2.67 -1.54
CA ASP A 74 18.29 1.75 -2.30
C ASP A 74 18.79 0.29 -2.25
N VAL A 75 19.25 -0.15 -1.07
CA VAL A 75 19.66 -1.54 -0.86
C VAL A 75 18.42 -2.40 -0.76
N ARG A 76 18.20 -3.29 -1.73
CA ARG A 76 17.10 -4.25 -1.64
C ARG A 76 17.26 -5.14 -0.41
N LYS A 77 16.16 -5.41 0.27
CA LYS A 77 16.08 -6.36 1.38
C LYS A 77 16.54 -7.75 0.93
N GLY A 78 17.44 -8.35 1.70
CA GLY A 78 18.17 -9.59 1.35
C GLY A 78 19.51 -9.40 0.62
N ASP A 79 19.78 -8.21 0.07
CA ASP A 79 21.05 -7.87 -0.59
C ASP A 79 22.00 -7.05 0.30
N GLU A 80 21.72 -6.94 1.61
CA GLU A 80 22.48 -6.12 2.55
C GLU A 80 23.96 -6.52 2.59
N TRP A 81 24.22 -7.83 2.49
CA TRP A 81 25.58 -8.38 2.46
C TRP A 81 26.31 -8.09 1.14
N LYS A 82 25.60 -8.08 0.00
CA LYS A 82 26.16 -7.72 -1.31
C LYS A 82 26.47 -6.23 -1.40
N ALA A 83 25.56 -5.38 -0.91
CA ALA A 83 25.78 -3.94 -0.83
C ALA A 83 26.98 -3.60 0.08
N SER A 84 27.10 -4.32 1.19
CA SER A 84 28.26 -4.21 2.08
C SER A 84 29.57 -4.62 1.38
N ALA A 85 29.57 -5.68 0.56
CA ALA A 85 30.75 -6.10 -0.18
C ALA A 85 31.20 -5.09 -1.26
N ARG A 86 30.27 -4.36 -1.89
CA ARG A 86 30.59 -3.30 -2.87
C ARG A 86 31.14 -2.03 -2.24
N SER A 87 30.93 -1.84 -0.94
CA SER A 87 31.47 -0.70 -0.19
C SER A 87 32.98 -0.78 0.06
N PHE A 88 33.64 -1.88 -0.34
CA PHE A 88 35.10 -2.03 -0.24
C PHE A 88 35.86 -1.51 -1.47
N TYR A 89 35.16 -1.15 -2.57
CA TYR A 89 35.76 -0.51 -3.76
C TYR A 89 35.53 1.01 -3.76
#